data_AF-A0A0F9GT73-F1
#
_entry.id   AF-A0A0F9GT73-F1
#
_cell.length_a   1.000
_cell.length_b   1.000
_cell.length_c   1.000
_cell.angle_alpha   90.00
_cell.angle_beta   90.00
_cell.angle_gamma   90.00
#
_symmetry.space_group_name_H-M   'P 1'
#
loop_
_entity.id
_entity.type
_entity.pdbx_description
1 polymer ?
#
loop_
_entity_poly.entity_id
_entity_poly.type
_entity_poly.pdbx_seq_one_letter_code
_entity_poly.pdbx_strand_id
1 'polypeptide(L)'
;MRDTIFVGTTTMVTEECCVCGMMFAMTQDFNRLHRNNHIGWYCPAGHIQYYLVESEEEKLQERLANTQEEVNRERTWRKRAEQKTKTTEYQRNAFMGLLNKTKKAISCGKCPCCRRNFQNLQRHMIKQHPEYK
;
A
#
# COMPACT_ATOMS: atom_id res chain seq x y z
N MET A 1 -6.82 63.64 -7.84
CA MET A 1 -6.63 62.31 -8.45
C MET A 1 -5.24 61.84 -8.07
N ARG A 2 -5.10 60.71 -7.36
CA ARG A 2 -3.79 60.13 -7.07
C ARG A 2 -3.57 59.03 -8.10
N ASP A 3 -2.61 59.22 -8.99
CA ASP A 3 -2.19 58.19 -9.93
C ASP A 3 -1.35 57.17 -9.17
N THR A 4 -1.93 55.98 -8.96
CA THR A 4 -1.19 54.85 -8.38
C THR A 4 -0.35 54.23 -9.48
N ILE A 5 0.96 54.51 -9.47
CA ILE A 5 1.91 53.90 -10.40
C ILE A 5 2.35 52.55 -9.83
N PHE A 6 2.09 51.47 -10.56
CA PHE A 6 2.63 50.15 -10.25
C PHE A 6 3.98 49.98 -10.94
N VAL A 7 5.02 49.76 -10.14
CA VAL A 7 6.35 49.38 -10.61
C VAL A 7 6.53 47.90 -10.30
N GLY A 8 6.85 47.11 -11.33
CA GLY A 8 7.07 45.67 -11.22
C GLY A 8 8.31 45.25 -12.00
N THR A 9 8.91 44.14 -11.59
CA THR A 9 10.06 43.51 -12.26
C THR A 9 9.63 42.19 -12.89
N THR A 10 10.02 41.96 -14.14
CA THR A 10 9.75 40.71 -14.87
C THR A 10 11.05 40.01 -15.20
N THR A 11 11.18 38.75 -14.79
CA THR A 11 12.31 37.90 -15.18
C THR A 11 12.08 37.36 -16.60
N MET A 12 13.05 37.59 -17.46
CA MET A 12 13.09 37.04 -18.82
C MET A 12 14.06 35.86 -18.85
N VAL A 13 13.69 34.81 -19.56
CA VAL A 13 14.54 33.65 -19.84
C VAL A 13 14.77 33.54 -21.34
N THR A 14 15.99 33.19 -21.71
CA THR A 14 16.38 32.98 -23.11
C THR A 14 16.12 31.54 -23.51
N GLU A 15 15.54 31.35 -24.69
CA GLU A 15 15.29 30.06 -25.30
C GLU A 15 15.77 30.10 -26.76
N GLU A 16 16.08 28.93 -27.31
CA GLU A 16 16.50 28.77 -28.69
C GLU A 16 15.45 27.94 -29.44
N CYS A 17 15.09 28.36 -30.65
CA CYS A 17 14.14 27.60 -31.46
C CYS A 17 14.75 26.26 -31.90
N CYS A 18 14.11 25.15 -31.56
CA CYS A 18 14.57 23.81 -31.93
C CYS A 18 14.52 23.52 -33.44
N VAL A 19 13.86 24.37 -34.24
CA VAL A 19 13.76 24.23 -35.69
C VAL A 19 14.74 25.15 -36.42
N CYS A 20 14.77 26.44 -36.07
CA CYS A 20 15.55 27.44 -36.81
C CYS A 20 16.76 28.01 -36.05
N GLY A 21 17.00 27.60 -34.80
CA GLY A 21 18.14 28.07 -34.00
C GLY A 21 18.08 29.53 -33.56
N MET A 22 16.95 30.22 -33.79
CA MET A 22 16.79 31.61 -33.36
C MET A 22 16.73 31.68 -31.84
N MET A 23 17.62 32.48 -31.24
CA MET A 23 17.59 32.81 -29.82
C MET A 23 16.61 33.96 -29.56
N PHE A 24 15.73 33.79 -28.57
CA PHE A 24 14.75 34.79 -28.17
C PHE A 24 14.47 34.71 -26.67
N ALA A 25 13.86 35.75 -26.12
CA ALA A 25 13.51 35.80 -24.70
C ALA A 25 11.99 35.73 -24.50
N MET A 26 11.56 35.04 -23.45
CA MET A 26 10.18 34.98 -22.98
C MET A 26 10.14 35.20 -21.47
N THR A 27 8.96 35.50 -20.91
CA THR A 27 8.83 35.62 -19.46
C THR A 27 9.04 34.26 -18.80
N GLN A 28 9.62 34.26 -17.59
CA GLN A 28 9.83 33.02 -16.83
C GLN A 28 8.52 32.26 -16.59
N ASP A 29 7.41 32.97 -16.36
CA ASP A 29 6.09 32.36 -16.16
C ASP A 29 5.58 31.68 -17.43
N PHE A 30 5.78 32.30 -18.60
CA PHE A 30 5.42 31.69 -19.88
C PHE A 30 6.25 30.43 -20.14
N ASN A 31 7.55 30.49 -19.86
CA ASN A 31 8.45 29.33 -19.97
C ASN A 31 7.99 28.17 -19.07
N ARG A 32 7.74 28.45 -17.79
CA ARG A 32 7.27 27.46 -16.80
C ARG A 32 5.94 26.83 -17.20
N LEU A 33 4.99 27.64 -17.68
CA LEU A 33 3.67 27.16 -18.09
C LEU A 33 3.76 26.07 -19.16
N HIS A 34 4.61 26.22 -20.17
CA HIS A 34 4.70 25.26 -21.26
C HIS A 34 5.62 24.09 -20.93
N ARG A 35 6.62 24.28 -20.04
CA ARG A 35 7.39 23.17 -19.47
C ARG A 35 6.51 22.21 -18.67
N ASN A 36 5.57 22.75 -17.90
CA ASN A 36 4.73 21.96 -17.00
C ASN A 36 3.50 21.35 -17.68
N ASN A 37 2.95 22.01 -18.71
CA ASN A 37 1.71 21.56 -19.36
C ASN A 37 1.93 20.91 -20.74
N HIS A 38 3.18 20.84 -21.23
CA HIS A 38 3.52 20.31 -22.55
C HIS A 38 2.74 20.96 -23.72
N ILE A 39 2.33 22.21 -23.54
CA ILE A 39 1.59 22.97 -24.57
C ILE A 39 2.57 23.48 -25.61
N GLY A 40 2.16 23.46 -26.88
CA GLY A 40 2.95 24.02 -27.97
C GLY A 40 2.96 25.55 -27.99
N TRP A 41 4.12 26.14 -28.24
CA TRP A 41 4.29 27.58 -28.50
C TRP A 41 4.97 27.84 -29.83
N TYR A 42 5.05 29.10 -30.22
CA TYR A 42 5.72 29.52 -31.45
C TYR A 42 6.96 30.36 -31.17
N CYS A 43 8.03 30.13 -31.93
CA CYS A 43 9.12 31.10 -31.99
C CYS A 43 8.70 32.35 -32.77
N PRO A 44 9.45 33.47 -32.70
CA PRO A 44 9.15 34.68 -33.45
C PRO A 44 9.09 34.49 -34.99
N ALA A 45 9.75 33.45 -35.50
CA ALA A 45 9.70 33.07 -36.92
C ALA A 45 8.52 32.15 -37.28
N GLY A 46 7.66 31.78 -36.32
CA GLY A 46 6.45 30.99 -36.55
C GLY A 46 6.60 29.47 -36.46
N HIS A 47 7.73 28.93 -36.00
CA HIS A 47 7.88 27.48 -35.80
C HIS A 47 7.27 27.04 -34.47
N ILE A 48 6.44 26.00 -34.51
CA ILE A 48 5.86 25.39 -33.31
C ILE A 48 6.92 24.58 -32.55
N GLN A 49 6.89 24.65 -31.22
CA GLN A 49 7.77 23.90 -30.33
C GLN A 49 7.03 23.49 -29.06
N TYR A 50 7.44 22.39 -28.44
CA TYR A 50 6.87 21.89 -27.20
C TYR A 50 7.96 21.12 -26.45
N TYR A 51 7.86 21.07 -25.11
CA TYR A 51 8.80 20.30 -24.30
C TYR A 51 8.35 18.83 -24.21
N LEU A 52 9.23 17.91 -24.60
CA LEU A 52 8.98 16.46 -24.58
C LEU A 52 9.38 15.78 -23.27
N VAL A 53 10.20 16.43 -22.45
CA VAL A 53 10.80 15.81 -21.26
C VAL A 53 9.87 16.03 -20.07
N GLU A 54 9.52 14.93 -19.38
CA GLU A 54 8.83 14.95 -18.09
C GLU A 54 9.52 15.96 -17.16
N SER A 55 8.73 16.89 -16.65
CA SER A 55 9.16 17.85 -15.63
C SER A 55 9.70 17.11 -14.40
N GLU A 56 10.59 17.75 -13.65
CA GLU A 56 11.04 17.19 -12.36
C GLU A 56 9.86 16.96 -11.41
N GLU A 57 8.82 17.78 -11.52
CA GLU A 57 7.57 17.67 -10.77
C GLU A 57 6.84 16.35 -11.08
N GLU A 58 6.69 15.99 -12.36
CA GLU A 58 6.08 14.73 -12.78
C GLU A 58 6.88 13.51 -12.30
N LYS A 59 8.21 13.56 -12.42
CA LYS A 59 9.08 12.48 -11.91
C LYS A 59 8.98 12.32 -10.40
N LEU A 60 8.85 13.43 -9.66
CA LEU A 60 8.65 13.40 -8.21
C LEU A 60 7.27 12.83 -7.86
N GLN A 61 6.22 13.22 -8.59
CA GLN A 61 4.88 12.67 -8.41
C GLN A 61 4.82 11.17 -8.68
N GLU A 62 5.46 10.70 -9.74
CA GLU A 62 5.55 9.27 -10.05
C GLU A 62 6.29 8.51 -8.94
N ARG A 63 7.42 9.02 -8.47
CA ARG A 63 8.16 8.42 -7.34
C ARG A 63 7.30 8.37 -6.07
N LEU A 64 6.55 9.43 -5.78
CA LEU A 64 5.64 9.47 -4.63
C LEU A 64 4.52 8.43 -4.78
N ALA A 65 3.92 8.31 -5.96
CA ALA A 65 2.90 7.31 -6.24
C ALA A 65 3.43 5.89 -6.06
N ASN A 66 4.59 5.58 -6.65
CA ASN A 66 5.25 4.27 -6.53
C ASN A 66 5.58 3.93 -5.06
N THR A 67 6.14 4.89 -4.32
CA THR A 67 6.44 4.71 -2.89
C THR A 67 5.16 4.48 -2.08
N GLN A 68 4.09 5.21 -2.38
CA GLN A 68 2.82 5.07 -1.69
C GLN A 68 2.18 3.69 -1.95
N GLU A 69 2.29 3.17 -3.18
CA GLU A 69 1.85 1.81 -3.51
C GLU A 69 2.66 0.74 -2.79
N GLU A 70 3.98 0.89 -2.69
CA GLU A 70 4.85 -0.02 -1.92
C GLU A 70 4.45 -0.07 -0.45
N VAL A 71 4.29 1.10 0.18
CA VAL A 71 3.84 1.20 1.58
C VAL A 71 2.47 0.53 1.77
N ASN A 72 1.54 0.72 0.83
CA ASN A 72 0.21 0.12 0.90
C ASN A 72 0.25 -1.41 0.74
N ARG A 73 1.10 -1.91 -0.18
CA ARG A 73 1.35 -3.34 -0.35
C ARG A 73 1.92 -3.95 0.92
N GLU A 74 2.92 -3.31 1.52
CA GLU A 74 3.56 -3.78 2.74
C GLU A 74 2.57 -3.80 3.92
N ARG A 75 1.79 -2.72 4.11
CA ARG A 75 0.75 -2.66 5.15
C ARG A 75 -0.27 -3.78 4.99
N THR A 76 -0.69 -4.06 3.77
CA THR A 76 -1.64 -5.14 3.47
C THR A 76 -1.04 -6.51 3.79
N TRP A 77 0.22 -6.72 3.42
CA TRP A 77 0.97 -7.95 3.75
C TRP A 77 1.09 -8.16 5.25
N ARG A 78 1.51 -7.13 6.00
CA ARG A 78 1.62 -7.17 7.47
C ARG A 78 0.28 -7.52 8.13
N LYS A 79 -0.82 -6.87 7.71
CA LYS A 79 -2.17 -7.19 8.22
C LYS A 79 -2.58 -8.64 7.95
N ARG A 80 -2.30 -9.16 6.76
CA ARG A 80 -2.61 -10.57 6.41
C ARG A 80 -1.78 -11.54 7.25
N ALA A 81 -0.50 -11.25 7.45
CA ALA A 81 0.37 -12.06 8.28
C ALA A 81 -0.13 -12.10 9.74
N GLU A 82 -0.45 -10.94 10.32
CA GLU A 82 -0.98 -10.83 11.68
C GLU A 82 -2.34 -11.54 11.84
N GLN A 83 -3.22 -11.43 10.84
CA GLN A 83 -4.50 -12.14 10.87
C GLN A 83 -4.27 -13.66 10.86
N LYS A 84 -3.32 -14.13 10.04
CA LYS A 84 -2.97 -15.55 9.98
C LYS A 84 -2.38 -16.03 11.30
N THR A 85 -1.49 -15.28 11.94
CA THR A 85 -0.94 -15.69 13.24
C THR A 85 -2.04 -15.78 14.29
N LYS A 86 -2.89 -14.75 14.39
CA LYS A 86 -4.06 -14.74 15.29
C LYS A 86 -4.96 -15.96 15.09
N THR A 87 -5.39 -16.25 13.86
CA THR A 87 -6.27 -17.41 13.60
C THR A 87 -5.62 -18.73 13.98
N THR A 88 -4.32 -18.88 13.69
CA THR A 88 -3.56 -20.09 14.04
C THR A 88 -3.45 -20.25 15.57
N GLU A 89 -3.20 -19.16 16.29
CA GLU A 89 -3.17 -19.15 17.76
C GLU A 89 -4.53 -19.48 18.36
N TYR A 90 -5.63 -18.92 17.85
CA TYR A 90 -6.98 -19.26 18.29
C TYR A 90 -7.29 -20.74 18.09
N GLN A 91 -6.98 -21.30 16.92
CA GLN A 91 -7.17 -22.72 16.64
C GLN A 91 -6.34 -23.60 17.57
N ARG A 92 -5.07 -23.24 17.78
CA ARG A 92 -4.17 -23.94 18.71
C ARG A 92 -4.75 -23.93 20.13
N ASN A 93 -5.18 -22.77 20.62
CA ASN A 93 -5.74 -22.65 21.97
C ASN A 93 -7.03 -23.44 22.13
N ALA A 94 -7.92 -23.41 21.14
CA ALA A 94 -9.15 -24.21 21.15
C ALA A 94 -8.84 -25.72 21.19
N PHE A 95 -7.91 -26.19 20.35
CA PHE A 95 -7.48 -27.58 20.33
C PHE A 95 -6.84 -28.01 21.65
N MET A 96 -5.94 -27.18 22.21
CA MET A 96 -5.32 -27.45 23.50
C MET A 96 -6.34 -27.48 24.64
N GLY A 97 -7.37 -26.62 24.59
CA GLY A 97 -8.48 -26.66 25.54
C GLY A 97 -9.25 -27.98 25.49
N LEU A 98 -9.54 -28.49 24.28
CA LEU A 98 -10.18 -29.80 24.09
C LEU A 98 -9.30 -30.94 24.60
N LEU A 99 -8.01 -30.95 24.23
CA LEU A 99 -7.06 -31.96 24.70
C LEU A 99 -6.95 -31.99 26.23
N ASN A 100 -6.81 -30.83 26.86
CA ASN A 100 -6.70 -30.72 28.31
C ASN A 100 -7.99 -31.19 29.00
N LYS A 101 -9.15 -30.86 28.45
CA LYS A 101 -10.44 -31.31 28.99
C LYS A 101 -10.58 -32.83 28.90
N THR A 102 -10.19 -33.43 27.77
CA THR A 102 -10.21 -34.88 27.57
C THR A 102 -9.21 -35.57 28.50
N LYS A 103 -7.97 -35.06 28.59
CA LYS A 103 -6.94 -35.56 29.50
C LYS A 103 -7.42 -35.54 30.96
N LYS A 104 -8.05 -34.44 31.39
CA LYS A 104 -8.62 -34.29 32.74
C LYS A 104 -9.77 -35.27 32.97
N ALA A 105 -10.65 -35.47 32.00
CA ALA A 105 -11.74 -36.44 32.11
C ALA A 105 -11.21 -37.87 32.31
N ILE A 106 -10.25 -38.28 31.46
CA ILE A 106 -9.61 -39.60 31.54
C ILE A 106 -8.91 -39.78 32.88
N SER A 107 -8.15 -38.78 33.36
CA SER A 107 -7.46 -38.85 34.67
C SER A 107 -8.43 -39.01 35.85
N CYS A 108 -9.66 -38.52 35.72
CA CYS A 108 -10.69 -38.67 36.74
C CYS A 108 -11.56 -39.93 36.56
N GLY A 109 -11.22 -40.84 35.63
CA GLY A 109 -12.01 -42.05 35.34
C GLY A 109 -13.29 -41.79 34.53
N LYS A 110 -13.46 -40.59 33.98
CA LYS A 110 -14.65 -40.19 33.22
C LYS A 110 -14.48 -40.50 31.73
N CYS A 111 -15.44 -41.22 31.17
CA CYS A 111 -15.46 -41.54 29.74
C CYS A 111 -15.71 -40.29 28.87
N PRO A 112 -14.87 -39.99 27.85
CA PRO A 112 -15.07 -38.85 26.95
C PRO A 112 -16.35 -38.96 26.12
N CYS A 113 -16.73 -40.18 25.72
CA CYS A 113 -17.84 -40.44 24.80
C CYS A 113 -19.21 -40.32 25.49
N CYS A 114 -19.40 -41.01 26.61
CA CYS A 114 -20.69 -41.06 27.31
C CYS A 114 -20.76 -40.20 28.59
N ARG A 115 -19.64 -39.54 28.97
CA ARG A 115 -19.53 -38.64 30.14
C ARG A 115 -19.87 -39.28 31.50
N ARG A 116 -19.87 -40.61 31.61
CA ARG A 116 -20.06 -41.35 32.88
C ARG A 116 -18.71 -41.63 33.57
N ASN A 117 -18.75 -41.83 34.88
CA ASN A 117 -17.56 -42.18 35.67
C ASN A 117 -17.45 -43.70 35.85
N PHE A 118 -16.25 -44.25 35.76
CA PHE A 118 -15.99 -45.69 35.88
C PHE A 118 -14.75 -45.94 36.72
N GLN A 119 -14.84 -46.92 37.62
CA GLN A 119 -13.67 -47.40 38.38
C GLN A 119 -12.59 -48.00 37.47
N ASN A 120 -13.02 -48.71 36.41
CA ASN A 120 -12.13 -49.24 35.38
C ASN A 120 -12.57 -48.71 34.00
N LEU A 121 -12.07 -47.51 33.67
CA LEU A 121 -12.37 -46.83 32.42
C LEU A 121 -11.92 -47.63 31.19
N GLN A 122 -10.76 -48.29 31.26
CA GLN A 122 -10.22 -49.09 30.15
C GLN A 122 -11.18 -50.21 29.73
N ARG A 123 -11.70 -50.99 30.69
CA ARG A 123 -12.68 -52.06 30.41
C ARG A 123 -13.96 -51.50 29.78
N HIS A 124 -14.42 -50.33 30.25
CA HIS A 124 -15.58 -49.67 29.68
C HIS A 124 -15.34 -49.26 28.21
N MET A 125 -14.20 -48.63 27.92
CA MET A 125 -13.84 -48.18 26.56
C MET A 125 -13.77 -49.37 25.59
N ILE A 126 -13.10 -50.47 25.95
CA ILE A 126 -12.99 -51.66 25.08
C ILE A 126 -14.37 -52.27 24.77
N LYS A 127 -15.27 -52.36 25.76
CA LYS A 127 -16.56 -53.03 25.59
C LYS A 127 -17.60 -52.17 24.88
N GLN A 128 -17.63 -50.87 25.15
CA GLN A 128 -18.71 -49.96 24.71
C GLN A 128 -18.27 -48.96 23.63
N HIS A 129 -16.97 -48.71 23.51
CA HIS A 129 -16.38 -47.77 22.55
C HIS A 129 -15.17 -48.40 21.81
N PRO A 130 -15.33 -49.56 21.15
CA PRO A 130 -14.21 -50.30 20.54
C PRO A 130 -13.53 -49.53 19.41
N GLU A 131 -14.26 -48.67 18.71
CA GLU A 131 -13.75 -47.84 17.60
C GLU A 131 -13.05 -46.55 18.08
N TYR A 132 -13.09 -46.25 19.39
CA TYR A 132 -12.44 -45.07 19.94
C TYR A 132 -10.94 -45.33 20.13
N LYS A 133 -10.13 -44.77 19.22
CA LYS A 133 -8.67 -44.87 19.21
C LYS A 133 -8.01 -43.81 20.10
#